data_AF-A0A7S4LYE9-F1
#
_entry.id   AF-A0A7S4LYE9-F1
#
_cell.length_a   1.000
_cell.length_b   1.000
_cell.length_c   1.000
_cell.angle_alpha   90.00
_cell.angle_beta   90.00
_cell.angle_gamma   90.00
#
_symmetry.space_group_name_H-M   'P 1'
#
loop_
_entity.id
_entity.type
_entity.pdbx_description
1 polymer ?
#
loop_
_entity_poly.entity_id
_entity_poly.type
_entity_poly.pdbx_seq_one_letter_code
_entity_poly.pdbx_strand_id
1 'polypeptide(L)'
;MPLFNPRAVVAHVLLLGASFTAGAAYDVTAIDSASNVAIDTTGNVTLGHIASFTIDATTVTGTVHCGDRNLHNSFGKQRIFIDLPQDSATGRFKINNNLSVEVSSTVPTSNWGDGLTTVCDMNSPNDVAPASSLTNAFPIKLDFYLDRETIDGVITIPAFQLGGYSRRFDTTDPGNYKPAKYTIPIKLTGGQITIPAYCNAYPNAIELDHGMLSSDNTYDKAFADLTYTCLNPVNTTITINYQENADGDLNLFHTDGSVGAVSKLTISDTSSGLQGREISTNIDTSKTFRITSELSNLSGEGTIKGTAWIIAYLD
;
A
#
# COMPACT_ATOMS: atom_id res chain seq x y z
N MET A 1 77.06 -24.02 27.99
CA MET A 1 76.44 -22.87 28.69
C MET A 1 77.36 -21.66 28.50
N PRO A 2 76.88 -20.44 28.19
CA PRO A 2 75.62 -19.99 27.55
C PRO A 2 75.91 -19.20 26.23
N LEU A 3 75.08 -19.36 25.19
CA LEU A 3 73.93 -18.54 24.75
C LEU A 3 74.26 -17.59 23.58
N PHE A 4 73.89 -18.08 22.40
CA PHE A 4 73.50 -17.32 21.22
C PHE A 4 72.41 -16.29 21.58
N ASN A 5 72.52 -15.07 21.04
CA ASN A 5 71.39 -14.15 20.94
C ASN A 5 71.38 -13.45 19.56
N PRO A 6 70.48 -13.83 18.64
CA PRO A 6 70.24 -13.10 17.40
C PRO A 6 68.89 -12.39 17.45
N ARG A 7 68.87 -11.05 17.38
CA ARG A 7 67.73 -10.24 16.91
C ARG A 7 68.31 -8.96 16.30
N ALA A 8 68.48 -8.80 14.99
CA ALA A 8 67.59 -8.96 13.84
C ALA A 8 66.48 -7.88 13.76
N VAL A 9 66.76 -6.93 12.86
CA VAL A 9 65.86 -6.29 11.90
C VAL A 9 64.69 -5.48 12.46
N VAL A 10 64.87 -4.17 12.41
CA VAL A 10 63.82 -3.15 12.45
C VAL A 10 62.94 -3.32 11.21
N ALA A 11 61.81 -4.00 11.35
CA ALA A 11 60.76 -4.02 10.34
C ALA A 11 60.05 -2.66 10.33
N HIS A 12 60.25 -1.91 9.25
CA HIS A 12 59.38 -0.79 8.88
C HIS A 12 58.01 -1.39 8.51
N VAL A 13 57.09 -1.44 9.47
CA VAL A 13 55.68 -1.65 9.18
C VAL A 13 55.17 -0.34 8.58
N LEU A 14 55.10 -0.30 7.24
CA LEU A 14 54.29 0.67 6.53
C LEU A 14 52.84 0.54 7.02
N LEU A 15 52.43 1.47 7.89
CA LEU A 15 51.04 1.82 8.08
C LEU A 15 50.52 2.43 6.77
N LEU A 16 50.12 1.57 5.83
CA LEU A 16 49.13 1.93 4.81
C LEU A 16 47.79 2.09 5.54
N GLY A 17 47.67 3.20 6.28
CA GLY A 17 46.38 3.71 6.71
C GLY A 17 45.64 4.14 5.46
N ALA A 18 44.79 3.26 4.92
CA ALA A 18 43.76 3.67 4.00
C ALA A 18 42.88 4.68 4.75
N SER A 19 43.13 5.97 4.50
CA SER A 19 42.27 7.05 4.92
C SER A 19 40.96 6.90 4.14
N PHE A 20 40.03 6.09 4.64
CA PHE A 20 38.66 6.16 4.19
C PHE A 20 38.15 7.54 4.63
N THR A 21 38.10 8.49 3.70
CA THR A 21 37.27 9.67 3.86
C THR A 21 35.87 9.15 4.18
N ALA A 22 35.36 9.48 5.36
CA ALA A 22 34.01 9.11 5.76
C ALA A 22 33.04 9.70 4.73
N GLY A 23 32.55 8.87 3.80
CA GLY A 23 31.54 9.28 2.84
C GLY A 23 30.27 9.61 3.61
N ALA A 24 29.67 10.76 3.29
CA ALA A 24 28.35 11.10 3.80
C ALA A 24 27.34 10.06 3.31
N ALA A 25 26.42 9.65 4.17
CA ALA A 25 25.37 8.73 3.77
C ALA A 25 24.45 9.38 2.73
N TYR A 26 24.00 8.60 1.74
CA TYR A 26 23.13 9.07 0.67
C TYR A 26 22.08 8.02 0.29
N ASP A 27 20.91 8.50 -0.11
CA ASP A 27 19.81 7.66 -0.57
C ASP A 27 19.80 7.55 -2.10
N VAL A 28 19.45 6.37 -2.60
CA VAL A 28 19.12 6.18 -4.02
C VAL A 28 17.65 6.53 -4.17
N THR A 29 17.32 7.50 -5.01
CA THR A 29 15.95 8.06 -5.08
C THR A 29 15.33 7.90 -6.45
N ALA A 30 14.02 7.68 -6.50
CA ALA A 30 13.30 7.67 -7.76
C ALA A 30 13.41 9.02 -8.48
N ILE A 31 13.76 8.98 -9.78
CA ILE A 31 13.53 10.08 -10.71
C ILE A 31 12.12 9.89 -11.28
N ASP A 32 11.93 8.78 -11.97
CA ASP A 32 10.67 8.33 -12.57
C ASP A 32 10.47 6.80 -12.39
N SER A 33 11.26 6.16 -11.52
CA SER A 33 11.11 4.74 -11.22
C SER A 33 9.78 4.45 -10.53
N ALA A 34 9.17 3.32 -10.90
CA ALA A 34 7.94 2.84 -10.28
C ALA A 34 7.72 1.35 -10.57
N SER A 35 7.05 0.68 -9.63
CA SER A 35 6.32 -0.56 -9.87
C SER A 35 4.84 -0.21 -9.91
N ASN A 36 4.23 -0.27 -11.11
CA ASN A 36 2.80 -0.08 -11.29
C ASN A 36 2.13 -1.46 -11.29
N VAL A 37 1.40 -1.75 -10.22
CA VAL A 37 0.77 -3.05 -9.98
C VAL A 37 -0.73 -2.91 -10.29
N ALA A 38 -1.13 -3.47 -11.44
CA ALA A 38 -2.54 -3.69 -11.77
C ALA A 38 -2.92 -5.09 -11.33
N ILE A 39 -4.04 -5.21 -10.61
CA ILE A 39 -4.53 -6.48 -10.08
C ILE A 39 -5.88 -6.75 -10.72
N ASP A 40 -5.85 -7.37 -11.89
CA ASP A 40 -7.04 -7.83 -12.59
C ASP A 40 -6.90 -9.34 -12.78
N THR A 41 -7.37 -10.09 -11.78
CA THR A 41 -7.18 -11.54 -11.74
C THR A 41 -8.43 -12.26 -11.24
N THR A 42 -8.52 -13.54 -11.57
CA THR A 42 -9.57 -14.42 -11.08
C THR A 42 -8.98 -15.36 -10.03
N GLY A 43 -9.44 -15.22 -8.79
CA GLY A 43 -9.17 -16.16 -7.72
C GLY A 43 -10.15 -17.34 -7.76
N ASN A 44 -9.71 -18.50 -7.30
CA ASN A 44 -10.53 -19.71 -7.24
C ASN A 44 -11.01 -20.03 -5.82
N VAL A 45 -10.66 -19.20 -4.83
CA VAL A 45 -11.02 -19.37 -3.43
C VAL A 45 -11.76 -18.13 -2.93
N THR A 46 -12.68 -18.35 -2.00
CA THR A 46 -13.58 -17.33 -1.44
C THR A 46 -13.08 -16.73 -0.13
N LEU A 47 -12.05 -17.33 0.47
CA LEU A 47 -11.48 -16.98 1.78
C LEU A 47 -9.97 -17.21 1.80
N GLY A 48 -9.25 -16.46 2.62
CA GLY A 48 -7.81 -16.63 2.79
C GLY A 48 -7.05 -16.08 1.59
N HIS A 49 -6.04 -16.80 1.09
CA HIS A 49 -5.17 -16.32 0.01
C HIS A 49 -5.89 -16.30 -1.34
N ILE A 50 -6.23 -15.11 -1.85
CA ILE A 50 -7.07 -14.95 -3.05
C ILE A 50 -6.28 -14.59 -4.31
N ALA A 51 -5.11 -13.96 -4.18
CA ALA A 51 -4.29 -13.57 -5.32
C ALA A 51 -2.82 -13.35 -4.93
N SER A 52 -1.93 -13.50 -5.90
CA SER A 52 -0.51 -13.15 -5.77
C SER A 52 -0.08 -12.25 -6.93
N PHE A 53 0.75 -11.27 -6.63
CA PHE A 53 1.46 -10.49 -7.62
C PHE A 53 2.96 -10.52 -7.30
N THR A 54 3.80 -10.71 -8.32
CA THR A 54 5.25 -10.65 -8.15
C THR A 54 5.79 -9.41 -8.86
N ILE A 55 6.44 -8.55 -8.09
CA ILE A 55 7.25 -7.46 -8.62
C ILE A 55 8.66 -8.00 -8.87
N ASP A 56 9.12 -7.88 -10.10
CA ASP A 56 10.47 -8.21 -10.52
C ASP A 56 11.07 -7.11 -11.42
N ALA A 57 12.28 -7.35 -11.92
CA ALA A 57 12.98 -6.41 -12.78
C ALA A 57 12.26 -6.09 -14.10
N THR A 58 11.35 -6.95 -14.55
CA THR A 58 10.55 -6.76 -15.78
C THR A 58 9.27 -5.96 -15.54
N THR A 59 8.75 -5.96 -14.31
CA THR A 59 7.55 -5.19 -13.93
C THR A 59 7.86 -3.77 -13.44
N VAL A 60 9.15 -3.45 -13.28
CA VAL A 60 9.60 -2.12 -12.83
C VAL A 60 10.11 -1.31 -14.02
N THR A 61 9.70 -0.04 -14.06
CA THR A 61 10.09 0.91 -15.11
C THR A 61 10.87 2.09 -14.52
N GLY A 62 11.45 2.90 -15.40
CA GLY A 62 12.08 4.18 -15.05
C GLY A 62 13.49 4.06 -14.48
N THR A 63 13.95 5.16 -13.91
CA THR A 63 15.33 5.40 -13.51
C THR A 63 15.41 5.96 -12.09
N VAL A 64 16.57 5.74 -11.47
CA VAL A 64 16.90 6.22 -10.13
C VAL A 64 18.12 7.12 -10.16
N HIS A 65 18.15 8.10 -9.27
CA HIS A 65 19.33 8.92 -8.99
C HIS A 65 20.16 8.24 -7.89
N CYS A 66 21.43 8.00 -8.18
CA CYS A 66 22.34 7.26 -7.32
C CYS A 66 22.91 8.07 -6.15
N GLY A 67 22.60 9.36 -6.04
CA GLY A 67 23.13 10.22 -4.97
C GLY A 67 24.62 10.51 -5.15
N ASP A 68 25.33 10.70 -4.04
CA ASP A 68 26.74 11.15 -4.05
C ASP A 68 27.73 10.08 -4.52
N ARG A 69 27.34 8.79 -4.49
CA ARG A 69 28.17 7.66 -4.95
C ARG A 69 29.59 7.68 -4.36
N ASN A 70 29.73 7.98 -3.07
CA ASN A 70 31.05 8.09 -2.40
C ASN A 70 31.32 6.93 -1.42
N LEU A 71 30.47 5.89 -1.43
CA LEU A 71 30.58 4.73 -0.54
C LEU A 71 30.61 3.42 -1.34
N HIS A 72 31.40 2.46 -0.84
CA HIS A 72 31.55 1.12 -1.40
C HIS A 72 30.27 0.28 -1.24
N ASN A 73 30.08 -0.72 -2.11
CA ASN A 73 28.92 -1.61 -2.11
C ASN A 73 28.60 -2.31 -0.78
N SER A 74 29.62 -2.52 0.06
CA SER A 74 29.52 -3.10 1.39
C SER A 74 28.74 -2.24 2.38
N PHE A 75 28.52 -0.97 2.05
CA PHE A 75 27.72 -0.02 2.84
C PHE A 75 26.29 0.11 2.32
N GLY A 76 25.91 -0.69 1.31
CA GLY A 76 24.54 -0.71 0.79
C GLY A 76 23.57 -1.27 1.81
N LYS A 77 22.57 -0.47 2.17
CA LYS A 77 21.43 -0.81 3.03
C LYS A 77 20.16 -0.79 2.20
N GLN A 78 19.24 -1.70 2.51
CA GLN A 78 17.98 -1.85 1.79
C GLN A 78 16.83 -2.22 2.73
N ARG A 79 15.64 -1.72 2.42
CA ARG A 79 14.42 -2.00 3.17
C ARG A 79 13.20 -1.81 2.28
N ILE A 80 12.17 -2.62 2.49
CA ILE A 80 10.84 -2.37 1.94
C ILE A 80 10.01 -1.67 3.01
N PHE A 81 9.41 -0.54 2.64
CA PHE A 81 8.45 0.18 3.46
C PHE A 81 7.05 -0.07 2.92
N ILE A 82 6.10 -0.34 3.80
CA ILE A 82 4.67 -0.41 3.46
C ILE A 82 3.96 0.63 4.29
N ASP A 83 3.17 1.48 3.63
CA ASP A 83 2.53 2.68 4.17
C ASP A 83 1.13 2.39 4.74
N LEU A 84 0.90 1.13 5.10
CA LEU A 84 -0.35 0.63 5.67
C LEU A 84 -0.09 0.11 7.10
N PRO A 85 -1.11 0.12 7.97
CA PRO A 85 -1.00 -0.47 9.29
C PRO A 85 -0.81 -1.99 9.18
N GLN A 86 0.14 -2.53 9.94
CA GLN A 86 0.39 -3.96 10.04
C GLN A 86 -0.44 -4.57 11.17
N ASP A 87 -1.11 -5.68 10.90
CA ASP A 87 -1.75 -6.51 11.91
C ASP A 87 -0.69 -7.32 12.67
N SER A 88 -0.67 -7.21 14.00
CA SER A 88 0.31 -7.91 14.83
C SER A 88 0.09 -9.42 14.93
N ALA A 89 -1.14 -9.90 14.72
CA ALA A 89 -1.47 -11.32 14.81
C ALA A 89 -1.12 -12.08 13.53
N THR A 90 -1.37 -11.46 12.37
CA THR A 90 -1.11 -12.11 11.06
C THR A 90 0.19 -11.64 10.40
N GLY A 91 0.74 -10.50 10.80
CA GLY A 91 1.88 -9.86 10.13
C GLY A 91 1.54 -9.21 8.78
N ARG A 92 0.25 -9.20 8.38
CA ARG A 92 -0.23 -8.64 7.11
C ARG A 92 -0.56 -7.16 7.23
N PHE A 93 -0.48 -6.42 6.14
CA PHE A 93 -0.83 -5.01 6.07
C PHE A 93 -2.31 -4.85 5.67
N LYS A 94 -3.07 -4.07 6.43
CA LYS A 94 -4.52 -3.90 6.21
C LYS A 94 -4.77 -2.87 5.11
N ILE A 95 -5.47 -3.30 4.05
CA ILE A 95 -5.98 -2.39 3.00
C ILE A 95 -7.36 -1.88 3.40
N ASN A 96 -8.21 -2.77 3.87
CA ASN A 96 -9.52 -2.45 4.45
C ASN A 96 -9.87 -3.50 5.52
N ASN A 97 -11.09 -3.47 6.06
CA ASN A 97 -11.51 -4.39 7.14
C ASN A 97 -11.60 -5.87 6.74
N ASN A 98 -11.56 -6.20 5.44
CA ASN A 98 -11.64 -7.57 4.96
C ASN A 98 -10.50 -7.97 4.03
N LEU A 99 -9.72 -7.01 3.52
CA LEU A 99 -8.64 -7.21 2.57
C LEU A 99 -7.32 -6.82 3.22
N SER A 100 -6.38 -7.76 3.23
CA SER A 100 -5.00 -7.53 3.66
C SER A 100 -3.99 -8.02 2.63
N VAL A 101 -2.76 -7.51 2.74
CA VAL A 101 -1.65 -7.90 1.88
C VAL A 101 -0.45 -8.34 2.72
N GLU A 102 0.10 -9.50 2.40
CA GLU A 102 1.38 -9.96 2.89
C GLU A 102 2.47 -9.59 1.88
N VAL A 103 3.62 -9.14 2.39
CA VAL A 103 4.76 -8.75 1.56
C VAL A 103 5.92 -9.67 1.86
N SER A 104 6.29 -10.50 0.88
CA SER A 104 7.37 -11.46 0.99
C SER A 104 8.53 -11.09 0.05
N SER A 105 9.73 -10.89 0.61
CA SER A 105 10.94 -10.56 -0.16
C SER A 105 12.19 -10.99 0.60
N THR A 106 13.32 -11.09 -0.11
CA THR A 106 14.65 -11.19 0.51
C THR A 106 15.07 -9.89 1.19
N VAL A 107 14.47 -8.76 0.80
CA VAL A 107 14.67 -7.47 1.44
C VAL A 107 13.72 -7.35 2.63
N PRO A 108 14.22 -7.06 3.84
CA PRO A 108 13.38 -6.99 5.03
C PRO A 108 12.42 -5.79 5.01
N THR A 109 11.27 -5.97 5.67
CA THR A 109 10.27 -4.91 5.90
C THR A 109 10.42 -4.25 7.29
N SER A 110 10.94 -4.99 8.28
CA SER A 110 11.01 -4.58 9.68
C SER A 110 12.22 -3.71 10.04
N ASN A 111 13.32 -3.85 9.32
CA ASN A 111 14.58 -3.15 9.59
C ASN A 111 15.37 -2.93 8.30
N TRP A 112 16.40 -2.10 8.35
CA TRP A 112 17.36 -2.00 7.24
C TRP A 112 18.23 -3.25 7.20
N GLY A 113 18.20 -3.95 6.06
CA GLY A 113 19.06 -5.09 5.78
C GLY A 113 20.27 -4.68 4.95
N ASP A 114 21.29 -5.53 4.94
CA ASP A 114 22.43 -5.35 4.05
C ASP A 114 22.07 -5.72 2.60
N GLY A 115 22.69 -5.03 1.64
CA GLY A 115 22.47 -5.26 0.22
C GLY A 115 23.68 -4.92 -0.63
N LEU A 116 24.53 -5.92 -0.90
CA LEU A 116 25.71 -5.79 -1.77
C LEU A 116 25.30 -5.58 -3.23
N THR A 117 25.60 -4.44 -3.82
CA THR A 117 25.42 -4.20 -5.27
C THR A 117 26.50 -3.31 -5.84
N THR A 118 26.79 -3.43 -7.12
CA THR A 118 27.59 -2.45 -7.87
C THR A 118 26.77 -1.29 -8.44
N VAL A 119 25.44 -1.33 -8.35
CA VAL A 119 24.57 -0.25 -8.85
C VAL A 119 24.51 0.87 -7.83
N CYS A 120 24.83 2.10 -8.25
CA CYS A 120 24.86 3.29 -7.40
C CYS A 120 25.92 3.27 -6.27
N ASP A 121 26.89 2.36 -6.30
CA ASP A 121 28.06 2.45 -5.42
C ASP A 121 29.12 3.41 -5.98
N MET A 122 30.22 3.58 -5.26
CA MET A 122 31.34 4.44 -5.69
C MET A 122 32.04 4.02 -6.98
N ASN A 123 31.84 2.79 -7.44
CA ASN A 123 32.40 2.28 -8.69
C ASN A 123 31.41 2.41 -9.85
N SER A 124 30.16 2.77 -9.58
CA SER A 124 29.14 3.00 -10.59
C SER A 124 29.50 4.23 -11.42
N PRO A 125 29.70 4.12 -12.74
CA PRO A 125 30.13 5.24 -13.58
C PRO A 125 29.02 6.30 -13.76
N ASN A 126 27.76 5.92 -13.62
CA ASN A 126 26.60 6.78 -13.91
C ASN A 126 25.89 7.26 -12.63
N ASP A 127 25.51 8.53 -12.60
CA ASP A 127 24.64 9.14 -11.56
C ASP A 127 23.20 8.63 -11.63
N VAL A 128 22.85 8.02 -12.76
CA VAL A 128 21.51 7.50 -13.04
C VAL A 128 21.62 6.03 -13.43
N ALA A 129 20.76 5.21 -12.87
CA ALA A 129 20.67 3.79 -13.20
C ALA A 129 19.22 3.40 -13.54
N PRO A 130 19.00 2.44 -14.44
CA PRO A 130 17.69 1.83 -14.61
C PRO A 130 17.24 1.16 -13.30
N ALA A 131 15.98 1.38 -12.91
CA ALA A 131 15.44 0.78 -11.69
C ALA A 131 15.45 -0.76 -11.76
N SER A 132 15.26 -1.32 -12.95
CA SER A 132 15.35 -2.77 -13.22
C SER A 132 16.74 -3.37 -12.96
N SER A 133 17.80 -2.55 -12.95
CA SER A 133 19.16 -3.00 -12.62
C SER A 133 19.37 -3.24 -11.12
N LEU A 134 18.46 -2.79 -10.25
CA LEU A 134 18.51 -3.02 -8.80
C LEU A 134 18.04 -4.44 -8.45
N THR A 135 18.67 -5.47 -9.01
CA THR A 135 18.21 -6.87 -8.94
C THR A 135 18.02 -7.40 -7.53
N ASN A 136 18.76 -6.88 -6.53
CA ASN A 136 18.61 -7.26 -5.12
C ASN A 136 17.28 -6.86 -4.50
N ALA A 137 16.56 -5.92 -5.11
CA ALA A 137 15.22 -5.54 -4.70
C ALA A 137 14.21 -6.67 -4.96
N PHE A 138 14.52 -7.60 -5.88
CA PHE A 138 13.56 -8.54 -6.43
C PHE A 138 13.89 -9.99 -6.06
N PRO A 139 12.87 -10.88 -6.02
CA PRO A 139 11.45 -10.58 -6.19
C PRO A 139 10.83 -9.95 -4.92
N ILE A 140 9.77 -9.16 -5.10
CA ILE A 140 8.86 -8.74 -4.03
C ILE A 140 7.50 -9.34 -4.36
N LYS A 141 7.01 -10.24 -3.50
CA LYS A 141 5.69 -10.86 -3.65
C LYS A 141 4.67 -10.12 -2.80
N LEU A 142 3.53 -9.84 -3.40
CA LEU A 142 2.34 -9.29 -2.75
C LEU A 142 1.26 -10.38 -2.77
N ASP A 143 0.92 -10.91 -1.62
CA ASP A 143 -0.10 -11.95 -1.47
C ASP A 143 -1.34 -11.35 -0.78
N PHE A 144 -2.47 -11.37 -1.46
CA PHE A 144 -3.71 -10.75 -1.02
C PHE A 144 -4.59 -11.76 -0.31
N TYR A 145 -5.17 -11.35 0.81
CA TYR A 145 -5.98 -12.21 1.66
C TYR A 145 -7.34 -11.60 1.99
N LEU A 146 -8.37 -12.45 1.99
CA LEU A 146 -9.67 -12.14 2.58
C LEU A 146 -9.79 -12.77 3.97
N ASP A 147 -10.24 -11.97 4.94
CA ASP A 147 -10.47 -12.42 6.31
C ASP A 147 -11.88 -13.04 6.50
N ARG A 148 -12.82 -12.69 5.61
CA ARG A 148 -14.20 -13.23 5.53
C ARG A 148 -14.63 -13.41 4.09
N GLU A 149 -15.46 -14.42 3.85
CA GLU A 149 -16.09 -14.64 2.54
C GLU A 149 -17.00 -13.47 2.17
N THR A 150 -17.05 -13.15 0.88
CA THR A 150 -17.93 -12.12 0.32
C THR A 150 -18.98 -12.76 -0.58
N ILE A 151 -20.13 -12.10 -0.73
CA ILE A 151 -21.26 -12.67 -1.48
C ILE A 151 -21.29 -12.22 -2.95
N ASP A 152 -20.68 -11.09 -3.31
CA ASP A 152 -20.73 -10.48 -4.66
C ASP A 152 -19.58 -10.90 -5.59
N GLY A 153 -18.54 -11.54 -5.04
CA GLY A 153 -17.43 -12.12 -5.78
C GLY A 153 -16.55 -11.12 -6.53
N VAL A 154 -16.64 -9.82 -6.21
CA VAL A 154 -15.80 -8.77 -6.81
C VAL A 154 -15.12 -7.97 -5.71
N ILE A 155 -13.81 -8.17 -5.54
CA ILE A 155 -13.00 -7.41 -4.60
C ILE A 155 -12.33 -6.26 -5.33
N THR A 156 -12.77 -5.03 -5.06
CA THR A 156 -12.18 -3.82 -5.65
C THR A 156 -10.99 -3.32 -4.83
N ILE A 157 -9.86 -3.16 -5.49
CA ILE A 157 -8.65 -2.55 -4.92
C ILE A 157 -8.53 -1.15 -5.50
N PRO A 158 -8.53 -0.08 -4.68
CA PRO A 158 -8.36 1.27 -5.21
C PRO A 158 -6.90 1.53 -5.62
N ALA A 159 -6.72 2.58 -6.40
CA ALA A 159 -5.39 3.08 -6.74
C ALA A 159 -4.80 3.86 -5.55
N PHE A 160 -3.62 3.45 -5.08
CA PHE A 160 -2.86 4.18 -4.07
C PHE A 160 -1.38 3.74 -4.05
N GLN A 161 -0.53 4.52 -3.40
CA GLN A 161 0.85 4.11 -3.15
C GLN A 161 0.90 3.19 -1.94
N LEU A 162 1.21 1.91 -2.15
CA LEU A 162 1.33 0.91 -1.09
C LEU A 162 2.56 1.15 -0.22
N GLY A 163 3.64 1.66 -0.81
CA GLY A 163 4.92 1.85 -0.15
C GLY A 163 6.05 1.86 -1.17
N GLY A 164 7.20 1.28 -0.83
CA GLY A 164 8.30 1.17 -1.78
C GLY A 164 9.54 0.45 -1.27
N TYR A 165 10.35 0.00 -2.21
CA TYR A 165 11.73 -0.41 -1.96
C TYR A 165 12.60 0.84 -1.80
N SER A 166 13.45 0.83 -0.78
CA SER A 166 14.42 1.86 -0.50
C SER A 166 15.82 1.28 -0.44
N ARG A 167 16.76 2.02 -1.01
CA ARG A 167 18.19 1.78 -0.94
C ARG A 167 18.92 3.04 -0.48
N ARG A 168 19.89 2.82 0.39
CA ARG A 168 20.76 3.84 0.95
C ARG A 168 22.18 3.30 1.05
N PHE A 169 23.17 4.16 0.99
CA PHE A 169 24.53 3.83 1.38
C PHE A 169 24.85 4.56 2.68
N ASP A 170 25.22 3.80 3.70
CA ASP A 170 25.49 4.34 5.04
C ASP A 170 26.57 3.51 5.73
N THR A 171 27.47 4.20 6.45
CA THR A 171 28.50 3.55 7.27
C THR A 171 27.95 3.10 8.63
N THR A 172 26.75 3.55 8.98
CA THR A 172 26.03 3.24 10.22
C THR A 172 24.67 2.59 9.91
N ASP A 173 24.08 1.94 10.90
CA ASP A 173 22.72 1.41 10.78
C ASP A 173 21.70 2.56 10.76
N PRO A 174 20.87 2.71 9.71
CA PRO A 174 19.88 3.78 9.64
C PRO A 174 18.72 3.64 10.65
N GLY A 175 18.58 2.50 11.33
CA GLY A 175 17.57 2.28 12.37
C GLY A 175 16.13 2.44 11.87
N ASN A 176 15.36 3.37 12.44
CA ASN A 176 13.98 3.66 12.04
C ASN A 176 13.84 4.71 10.94
N TYR A 177 14.96 5.15 10.35
CA TYR A 177 14.95 6.12 9.27
C TYR A 177 14.06 5.63 8.11
N LYS A 178 13.14 6.50 7.67
CA LYS A 178 12.30 6.32 6.49
C LYS A 178 12.62 7.44 5.49
N PRO A 179 13.01 7.13 4.25
CA PRO A 179 13.36 8.15 3.28
C PRO A 179 12.12 8.90 2.81
N ALA A 180 12.29 10.18 2.46
CA ALA A 180 11.21 11.01 1.91
C ALA A 180 10.76 10.57 0.51
N LYS A 181 11.65 9.89 -0.23
CA LYS A 181 11.37 9.31 -1.54
C LYS A 181 11.87 7.88 -1.60
N TYR A 182 11.04 6.96 -2.07
CA TYR A 182 11.44 5.59 -2.31
C TYR A 182 12.39 5.48 -3.51
N THR A 183 13.23 4.45 -3.52
CA THR A 183 14.05 4.08 -4.68
C THR A 183 13.18 3.49 -5.79
N ILE A 184 12.24 2.63 -5.42
CA ILE A 184 11.19 2.10 -6.32
C ILE A 184 9.86 2.16 -5.55
N PRO A 185 9.05 3.21 -5.76
CA PRO A 185 7.69 3.27 -5.25
C PRO A 185 6.85 2.11 -5.81
N ILE A 186 6.08 1.46 -4.94
CA ILE A 186 5.11 0.42 -5.30
C ILE A 186 3.72 1.07 -5.30
N LYS A 187 3.16 1.24 -6.50
CA LYS A 187 1.86 1.87 -6.72
C LYS A 187 0.87 0.80 -7.17
N LEU A 188 -0.21 0.62 -6.41
CA LEU A 188 -1.37 -0.10 -6.90
C LEU A 188 -2.10 0.87 -7.84
N THR A 189 -2.31 0.48 -9.09
CA THR A 189 -3.06 1.29 -10.07
C THR A 189 -4.57 1.11 -9.93
N GLY A 190 -4.99 0.35 -8.92
CA GLY A 190 -6.33 -0.19 -8.79
C GLY A 190 -6.51 -1.46 -9.62
N GLY A 191 -7.64 -2.11 -9.41
CA GLY A 191 -8.02 -3.33 -10.11
C GLY A 191 -9.11 -4.10 -9.38
N GLN A 192 -9.47 -5.25 -9.95
CA GLN A 192 -10.46 -6.15 -9.36
C GLN A 192 -9.93 -7.58 -9.24
N ILE A 193 -10.17 -8.21 -8.10
CA ILE A 193 -10.04 -9.66 -7.95
C ILE A 193 -11.44 -10.25 -8.03
N THR A 194 -11.71 -11.01 -9.08
CA THR A 194 -12.96 -11.77 -9.22
C THR A 194 -12.80 -13.12 -8.55
N ILE A 195 -13.73 -13.50 -7.68
CA ILE A 195 -13.79 -14.80 -7.01
C ILE A 195 -15.19 -15.40 -7.21
N PRO A 196 -15.41 -16.69 -6.90
CA PRO A 196 -16.75 -17.27 -6.96
C PRO A 196 -17.75 -16.45 -6.13
N ALA A 197 -18.90 -16.10 -6.72
CA ALA A 197 -19.92 -15.27 -6.12
C ALA A 197 -21.17 -16.09 -5.76
N TYR A 198 -21.86 -15.69 -4.68
CA TYR A 198 -23.17 -16.23 -4.30
C TYR A 198 -24.32 -15.38 -4.87
N CYS A 199 -24.05 -14.09 -5.06
CA CYS A 199 -24.97 -13.06 -5.49
C CYS A 199 -24.29 -12.15 -6.52
N ASN A 200 -25.08 -11.46 -7.33
CA ASN A 200 -24.60 -10.39 -8.20
C ASN A 200 -25.04 -9.04 -7.61
N ALA A 201 -24.11 -8.09 -7.53
CA ALA A 201 -24.39 -6.72 -7.09
C ALA A 201 -24.60 -5.80 -8.30
N TYR A 202 -25.60 -4.92 -8.24
CA TYR A 202 -25.84 -3.88 -9.22
C TYR A 202 -26.26 -2.55 -8.56
N PRO A 203 -25.62 -1.42 -8.88
CA PRO A 203 -24.43 -1.32 -9.74
C PRO A 203 -23.17 -1.87 -9.03
N ASN A 204 -22.11 -2.16 -9.80
CA ASN A 204 -20.81 -2.60 -9.29
C ASN A 204 -19.93 -1.46 -8.75
N ALA A 205 -20.34 -0.22 -8.99
CA ALA A 205 -19.76 0.99 -8.41
C ALA A 205 -20.89 2.00 -8.14
N ILE A 206 -20.81 2.69 -7.00
CA ILE A 206 -21.80 3.68 -6.58
C ILE A 206 -21.15 5.05 -6.56
N GLU A 207 -21.77 6.00 -7.25
CA GLU A 207 -21.42 7.42 -7.18
C GLU A 207 -22.54 8.17 -6.46
N LEU A 208 -22.19 8.88 -5.39
CA LEU A 208 -23.08 9.73 -4.62
C LEU A 208 -22.75 11.18 -4.96
N ASP A 209 -23.42 11.71 -5.97
CA ASP A 209 -23.21 13.09 -6.43
C ASP A 209 -24.12 14.06 -5.65
N HIS A 210 -23.47 15.00 -4.95
CA HIS A 210 -24.13 16.08 -4.21
C HIS A 210 -24.33 17.33 -5.08
N GLY A 211 -23.89 17.30 -6.34
CA GLY A 211 -24.02 18.41 -7.28
C GLY A 211 -23.18 19.63 -6.89
N MET A 212 -23.69 20.81 -7.24
CA MET A 212 -23.06 22.09 -6.90
C MET A 212 -23.65 22.64 -5.61
N LEU A 213 -22.80 22.77 -4.59
CA LEU A 213 -23.18 23.30 -3.28
C LEU A 213 -22.70 24.74 -3.14
N SER A 214 -23.51 25.60 -2.52
CA SER A 214 -23.09 26.96 -2.14
C SER A 214 -22.49 26.94 -0.73
N SER A 215 -21.74 27.98 -0.38
CA SER A 215 -21.19 28.17 0.97
C SER A 215 -22.24 28.22 2.08
N ASP A 216 -23.50 28.49 1.72
CA ASP A 216 -24.62 28.58 2.65
C ASP A 216 -25.27 27.21 2.92
N ASN A 217 -24.94 26.19 2.10
CA ASN A 217 -25.38 24.84 2.33
C ASN A 217 -24.58 24.26 3.51
N THR A 218 -25.20 24.18 4.67
CA THR A 218 -24.61 23.54 5.86
C THR A 218 -24.84 22.04 5.87
N TYR A 219 -25.71 21.55 4.99
CA TYR A 219 -26.15 20.16 4.94
C TYR A 219 -26.67 19.81 3.54
N ASP A 220 -26.32 18.62 3.07
CA ASP A 220 -26.88 18.04 1.84
C ASP A 220 -26.94 16.51 1.92
N LYS A 221 -27.84 15.89 1.14
CA LYS A 221 -27.95 14.44 1.02
C LYS A 221 -27.92 13.97 -0.43
N ALA A 222 -27.12 12.94 -0.67
CA ALA A 222 -27.16 12.15 -1.89
C ALA A 222 -27.41 10.69 -1.54
N PHE A 223 -28.08 9.96 -2.44
CA PHE A 223 -28.31 8.53 -2.26
C PHE A 223 -28.27 7.79 -3.58
N ALA A 224 -27.96 6.50 -3.49
CA ALA A 224 -28.04 5.56 -4.59
C ALA A 224 -28.50 4.20 -4.07
N ASP A 225 -29.14 3.43 -4.94
CA ASP A 225 -29.64 2.10 -4.61
C ASP A 225 -28.64 1.03 -5.08
N LEU A 226 -28.40 0.04 -4.22
CA LEU A 226 -27.59 -1.14 -4.45
C LEU A 226 -28.47 -2.38 -4.32
N THR A 227 -28.57 -3.15 -5.40
CA THR A 227 -29.37 -4.38 -5.43
C THR A 227 -28.48 -5.60 -5.53
N TYR A 228 -28.68 -6.54 -4.63
CA TYR A 228 -28.08 -7.87 -4.70
C TYR A 228 -29.12 -8.86 -5.23
N THR A 229 -28.73 -9.69 -6.18
CA THR A 229 -29.56 -10.80 -6.70
C THR A 229 -28.82 -12.12 -6.52
N CYS A 230 -29.41 -13.07 -5.80
CA CYS A 230 -28.81 -14.34 -5.42
C CYS A 230 -29.55 -15.52 -6.05
N LEU A 231 -28.83 -16.59 -6.38
CA LEU A 231 -29.43 -17.82 -6.92
C LEU A 231 -30.10 -18.66 -5.81
N ASN A 232 -29.55 -18.60 -4.60
CA ASN A 232 -30.09 -19.24 -3.41
C ASN A 232 -30.17 -18.18 -2.29
N PRO A 233 -31.05 -18.35 -1.30
CA PRO A 233 -31.09 -17.47 -0.14
C PRO A 233 -29.76 -17.42 0.61
N VAL A 234 -29.31 -16.23 0.97
CA VAL A 234 -28.03 -16.00 1.69
C VAL A 234 -28.27 -15.13 2.92
N ASN A 235 -27.72 -15.55 4.06
CA ASN A 235 -27.57 -14.68 5.24
C ASN A 235 -26.27 -13.88 5.09
N THR A 236 -26.36 -12.57 5.26
CA THR A 236 -25.25 -11.68 4.98
C THR A 236 -25.26 -10.48 5.89
N THR A 237 -24.06 -10.02 6.21
CA THR A 237 -23.81 -8.72 6.84
C THR A 237 -23.21 -7.76 5.82
N ILE A 238 -23.93 -6.68 5.52
CA ILE A 238 -23.47 -5.61 4.62
C ILE A 238 -22.90 -4.48 5.47
N THR A 239 -21.69 -4.04 5.17
CA THR A 239 -20.99 -2.98 5.90
C THR A 239 -20.42 -1.91 4.97
N ILE A 240 -20.30 -0.68 5.48
CA ILE A 240 -19.55 0.40 4.83
C ILE A 240 -18.23 0.59 5.57
N ASN A 241 -17.12 0.47 4.84
CA ASN A 241 -15.78 0.70 5.35
C ASN A 241 -15.11 1.91 4.68
N TYR A 242 -14.35 2.68 5.44
CA TYR A 242 -13.53 3.80 4.97
C TYR A 242 -12.54 4.20 6.07
N GLN A 243 -11.58 5.06 5.74
CA GLN A 243 -10.72 5.68 6.74
C GLN A 243 -11.51 6.75 7.51
N GLU A 244 -11.87 6.42 8.74
CA GLU A 244 -12.64 7.29 9.63
C GLU A 244 -11.79 8.47 10.14
N ASN A 245 -12.45 9.63 10.28
CA ASN A 245 -11.92 10.73 11.08
C ASN A 245 -12.16 10.46 12.59
N ALA A 246 -11.82 11.43 13.43
CA ALA A 246 -11.97 11.29 14.89
C ALA A 246 -13.42 11.07 15.35
N ASP A 247 -14.40 11.47 14.55
CA ASP A 247 -15.83 11.37 14.84
C ASP A 247 -16.47 10.12 14.19
N GLY A 248 -15.71 9.31 13.45
CA GLY A 248 -16.19 8.10 12.77
C GLY A 248 -16.76 8.34 11.36
N ASP A 249 -16.63 9.55 10.83
CA ASP A 249 -17.14 9.95 9.52
C ASP A 249 -16.05 9.98 8.45
N LEU A 250 -16.45 10.01 7.17
CA LEU A 250 -15.53 10.06 6.03
C LEU A 250 -15.15 11.51 5.73
N ASN A 251 -13.85 11.82 5.77
CA ASN A 251 -13.38 13.11 5.24
C ASN A 251 -13.40 13.10 3.71
N LEU A 252 -13.92 14.18 3.13
CA LEU A 252 -13.81 14.47 1.70
C LEU A 252 -12.74 15.54 1.51
N PHE A 253 -11.86 15.32 0.55
CA PHE A 253 -10.68 16.16 0.34
C PHE A 253 -10.77 16.97 -0.95
N HIS A 254 -10.26 18.19 -0.89
CA HIS A 254 -9.91 18.96 -2.07
C HIS A 254 -8.69 18.37 -2.78
N THR A 255 -8.41 18.87 -3.99
CA THR A 255 -7.25 18.43 -4.79
C THR A 255 -5.91 18.73 -4.09
N ASP A 256 -5.86 19.73 -3.20
CA ASP A 256 -4.67 20.07 -2.41
C ASP A 256 -4.49 19.22 -1.14
N GLY A 257 -5.42 18.29 -0.87
CA GLY A 257 -5.40 17.41 0.30
C GLY A 257 -5.97 18.03 1.57
N SER A 258 -6.46 19.27 1.54
CA SER A 258 -7.22 19.83 2.65
C SER A 258 -8.61 19.19 2.75
N VAL A 259 -9.14 19.09 3.98
CA VAL A 259 -10.50 18.57 4.21
C VAL A 259 -11.50 19.64 3.78
N GLY A 260 -12.35 19.31 2.81
CA GLY A 260 -13.37 20.23 2.29
C GLY A 260 -14.76 19.97 2.87
N ALA A 261 -15.07 18.72 3.25
CA ALA A 261 -16.31 18.38 3.94
C ALA A 261 -16.18 17.05 4.71
N VAL A 262 -17.20 16.74 5.49
CA VAL A 262 -17.35 15.46 6.19
C VAL A 262 -18.64 14.78 5.73
N SER A 263 -18.55 13.50 5.44
CA SER A 263 -19.65 12.67 4.95
C SER A 263 -19.98 11.56 5.95
N LYS A 264 -21.21 11.55 6.44
CA LYS A 264 -21.77 10.41 7.18
C LYS A 264 -22.44 9.44 6.20
N LEU A 265 -21.90 8.24 6.10
CA LEU A 265 -22.43 7.18 5.22
C LEU A 265 -23.34 6.22 5.99
N THR A 266 -24.48 5.87 5.40
CA THR A 266 -25.46 4.94 6.00
C THR A 266 -26.04 4.01 4.94
N ILE A 267 -26.20 2.73 5.30
CA ILE A 267 -26.98 1.72 4.56
C ILE A 267 -28.38 1.74 5.16
N SER A 268 -29.40 1.62 4.30
CA SER A 268 -30.78 1.34 4.72
C SER A 268 -31.34 0.17 3.93
N ASP A 269 -31.86 -0.84 4.63
CA ASP A 269 -32.68 -1.89 4.01
C ASP A 269 -34.09 -1.33 3.78
N THR A 270 -34.45 -1.12 2.52
CA THR A 270 -35.72 -0.49 2.15
C THR A 270 -36.94 -1.33 2.51
N SER A 271 -36.77 -2.64 2.76
CA SER A 271 -37.84 -3.58 3.06
C SER A 271 -38.12 -3.71 4.57
N SER A 272 -37.06 -3.77 5.39
CA SER A 272 -37.18 -3.93 6.85
C SER A 272 -37.14 -2.61 7.62
N GLY A 273 -36.66 -1.53 6.99
CA GLY A 273 -36.42 -0.25 7.65
C GLY A 273 -35.17 -0.23 8.53
N LEU A 274 -34.38 -1.31 8.56
CA LEU A 274 -33.08 -1.31 9.24
C LEU A 274 -32.14 -0.30 8.58
N GLN A 275 -31.37 0.40 9.42
CA GLN A 275 -30.42 1.40 8.96
C GLN A 275 -29.19 1.44 9.87
N GLY A 276 -28.03 1.70 9.29
CA GLY A 276 -26.76 1.79 10.01
C GLY A 276 -25.56 1.74 9.07
N ARG A 277 -24.37 1.65 9.66
CA ARG A 277 -23.13 1.38 8.89
C ARG A 277 -22.93 -0.11 8.61
N GLU A 278 -23.67 -0.94 9.33
CA GLU A 278 -23.70 -2.39 9.20
C GLU A 278 -25.14 -2.88 9.33
N ILE A 279 -25.56 -3.80 8.46
CA ILE A 279 -26.87 -4.45 8.50
C ILE A 279 -26.68 -5.94 8.24
N SER A 280 -27.03 -6.76 9.24
CA SER A 280 -27.21 -8.20 9.04
C SER A 280 -28.62 -8.50 8.56
N THR A 281 -28.73 -9.32 7.51
CA THR A 281 -30.00 -9.60 6.87
C THR A 281 -29.98 -10.88 6.06
N ASN A 282 -31.15 -11.28 5.57
CA ASN A 282 -31.28 -12.34 4.59
C ASN A 282 -31.65 -11.75 3.22
N ILE A 283 -31.05 -12.30 2.17
CA ILE A 283 -31.38 -12.02 0.76
C ILE A 283 -31.91 -13.31 0.15
N ASP A 284 -33.23 -13.40 -0.08
CA ASP A 284 -33.86 -14.58 -0.68
C ASP A 284 -33.48 -14.74 -2.17
N THR A 285 -34.01 -13.86 -3.02
CA THR A 285 -33.72 -13.84 -4.46
C THR A 285 -33.15 -12.50 -4.87
N SER A 286 -33.71 -11.41 -4.36
CA SER A 286 -33.23 -10.06 -4.64
C SER A 286 -33.51 -9.16 -3.45
N LYS A 287 -32.58 -8.26 -3.15
CA LYS A 287 -32.77 -7.27 -2.10
C LYS A 287 -32.04 -5.97 -2.42
N THR A 288 -32.74 -4.86 -2.21
CA THR A 288 -32.22 -3.51 -2.48
C THR A 288 -31.94 -2.79 -1.17
N PHE A 289 -30.76 -2.17 -1.14
CA PHE A 289 -30.29 -1.32 -0.05
C PHE A 289 -30.08 0.08 -0.60
N ARG A 290 -30.43 1.08 0.20
CA ARG A 290 -30.13 2.47 -0.11
C ARG A 290 -28.87 2.90 0.61
N ILE A 291 -27.90 3.38 -0.14
CA ILE A 291 -26.68 3.98 0.38
C ILE A 291 -26.88 5.48 0.38
N THR A 292 -26.73 6.10 1.55
CA THR A 292 -26.93 7.54 1.75
C THR A 292 -25.64 8.18 2.23
N SER A 293 -25.32 9.33 1.65
CA SER A 293 -24.30 10.25 2.11
C SER A 293 -24.97 11.50 2.65
N GLU A 294 -24.64 11.88 3.88
CA GLU A 294 -25.05 13.15 4.49
C GLU A 294 -23.81 14.03 4.69
N LEU A 295 -23.74 15.13 3.95
CA LEU A 295 -22.63 16.08 4.05
C LEU A 295 -22.84 17.09 5.16
N SER A 296 -21.72 17.45 5.78
CA SER A 296 -21.63 18.52 6.77
C SER A 296 -20.26 19.18 6.70
N ASN A 297 -20.08 20.29 7.42
CA ASN A 297 -18.82 21.00 7.57
C ASN A 297 -18.17 21.39 6.22
N LEU A 298 -18.98 21.87 5.28
CA LEU A 298 -18.50 22.35 3.99
C LEU A 298 -17.57 23.55 4.17
N SER A 299 -16.44 23.52 3.48
CA SER A 299 -15.41 24.54 3.53
C SER A 299 -14.67 24.64 2.20
N GLY A 300 -14.08 25.81 1.96
CA GLY A 300 -13.32 26.06 0.74
C GLY A 300 -14.18 26.14 -0.52
N GLU A 301 -13.49 26.35 -1.64
CA GLU A 301 -14.08 26.31 -2.98
C GLU A 301 -13.46 25.17 -3.78
N GLY A 302 -14.23 24.61 -4.72
CA GLY A 302 -13.76 23.59 -5.65
C GLY A 302 -14.31 22.19 -5.38
N THR A 303 -13.79 21.21 -6.10
CA THR A 303 -14.27 19.83 -6.03
C THR A 303 -13.74 19.14 -4.77
N ILE A 304 -14.62 18.45 -4.07
CA ILE A 304 -14.31 17.56 -2.95
C ILE A 304 -14.61 16.12 -3.35
N LYS A 305 -13.77 15.16 -2.93
CA LYS A 305 -13.97 13.73 -3.20
C LYS A 305 -13.55 12.87 -2.00
N GLY A 306 -14.18 11.71 -1.89
CA GLY A 306 -13.80 10.66 -0.95
C GLY A 306 -14.21 9.31 -1.50
N THR A 307 -13.80 8.24 -0.82
CA THR A 307 -14.06 6.87 -1.25
C THR A 307 -14.31 5.99 -0.05
N ALA A 308 -15.27 5.08 -0.19
CA ALA A 308 -15.61 4.06 0.77
C ALA A 308 -15.84 2.73 0.04
N TRP A 309 -15.76 1.63 0.78
CA TRP A 309 -16.08 0.29 0.32
C TRP A 309 -17.40 -0.16 0.92
N ILE A 310 -18.25 -0.75 0.09
CA ILE A 310 -19.37 -1.55 0.57
C ILE A 310 -18.92 -3.00 0.48
N ILE A 311 -19.06 -3.73 1.57
CA ILE A 311 -18.63 -5.12 1.66
C ILE A 311 -19.79 -5.93 2.20
N ALA A 312 -20.18 -6.99 1.50
CA ALA A 312 -21.22 -7.90 1.94
C ALA A 312 -20.60 -9.27 2.28
N TYR A 313 -20.58 -9.59 3.56
CA TYR A 313 -20.01 -10.82 4.09
C TYR A 313 -21.02 -11.96 4.08
N LEU A 314 -20.55 -13.18 3.89
CA LEU A 314 -21.33 -14.37 4.22
C LEU A 314 -21.32 -14.58 5.75
N ASP A 315 -22.51 -14.81 6.34
CA ASP A 315 -22.69 -15.08 7.77
C ASP A 315 -22.63 -16.58 8.12
#